data_AF-S9Q865-F1
#
_entry.id   AF-S9Q865-F1
#
_cell.length_a   1.000
_cell.length_b   1.000
_cell.length_c   1.000
_cell.angle_alpha   90.00
_cell.angle_beta   90.00
_cell.angle_gamma   90.00
#
_symmetry.space_group_name_H-M   'P 1'
#
loop_
_entity.id
_entity.type
_entity.pdbx_description
1 polymer ?
#
loop_
_entity_poly.entity_id
_entity_poly.type
_entity_poly.pdbx_seq_one_letter_code
_entity_poly.pdbx_strand_id
1 'polypeptide(L)'
;MSWTEPDGDGFVVKMTVGDYSGWTEARTIVRSNDLFINLADFPSIAAFPDGTLAAHWLQEDGDGPFAYDVNIALSADEGRTWSAPIVPH
;
A
#
# COMPACT_ATOMS: atom_id res chain seq x y z
N MET A 1 1.18 -10.03 -4.47
CA MET A 1 2.18 -9.76 -3.40
C MET A 1 2.27 -8.26 -3.21
N SER A 2 2.43 -7.79 -1.97
CA SER A 2 2.73 -6.40 -1.61
C SER A 2 3.98 -6.34 -0.73
N TRP A 3 4.72 -5.23 -0.81
CA TRP A 3 5.90 -4.98 0.03
C TRP A 3 6.17 -3.48 0.14
N THR A 4 6.99 -3.13 1.13
CA THR A 4 7.57 -1.79 1.28
C THR A 4 9.06 -1.86 1.03
N GLU A 5 9.62 -0.84 0.38
CA GLU A 5 11.07 -0.68 0.22
C GLU A 5 11.48 0.79 0.36
N PRO A 6 12.75 1.08 0.74
CA PRO A 6 13.26 2.44 0.79
C PRO A 6 13.21 3.12 -0.58
N ASP A 7 12.88 4.40 -0.60
CA ASP A 7 12.87 5.23 -1.80
C ASP A 7 13.22 6.69 -1.47
N GLY A 8 14.47 7.07 -1.77
CA GLY A 8 15.00 8.39 -1.40
C GLY A 8 15.02 8.58 0.12
N ASP A 9 14.45 9.69 0.58
CA ASP A 9 14.32 10.04 2.00
C ASP A 9 13.08 9.38 2.66
N GLY A 10 12.32 8.59 1.90
CA GLY A 10 11.09 7.95 2.35
C GLY A 10 11.01 6.49 1.95
N PHE A 11 9.78 6.03 1.73
CA PHE A 11 9.50 4.66 1.33
C PHE A 11 8.47 4.62 0.20
N VAL A 12 8.35 3.44 -0.40
CA VAL A 12 7.32 3.14 -1.39
C VAL A 12 6.67 1.80 -1.06
N VAL A 13 5.34 1.78 -1.08
CA VAL A 13 4.56 0.54 -1.05
C VAL A 13 4.29 0.10 -2.48
N LYS A 14 4.64 -1.14 -2.79
CA LYS A 14 4.51 -1.73 -4.13
C LYS A 14 3.71 -3.02 -4.09
N MET A 15 3.25 -3.41 -5.28
CA MET A 15 2.59 -4.68 -5.50
C MET A 15 2.93 -5.32 -6.84
N THR A 16 2.74 -6.63 -6.91
CA THR A 16 2.69 -7.39 -8.16
C THR A 16 1.56 -8.41 -8.09
N VAL A 17 0.85 -8.58 -9.21
CA VAL A 17 -0.09 -9.69 -9.42
C VAL A 17 0.67 -10.83 -10.08
N GLY A 18 0.44 -12.05 -9.62
CA GLY A 18 1.04 -13.23 -10.23
C GLY A 18 0.08 -14.40 -10.25
N ASP A 19 0.34 -15.30 -11.20
CA ASP A 19 -0.33 -16.57 -11.38
C ASP A 19 0.71 -17.68 -11.66
N TYR A 20 0.27 -18.80 -12.23
CA TYR A 20 1.18 -19.91 -12.57
C TYR A 20 2.20 -19.57 -13.66
N SER A 21 1.99 -18.51 -14.44
CA SER A 21 2.88 -18.07 -15.52
C SER A 21 3.97 -17.10 -15.04
N GLY A 22 3.81 -16.55 -13.83
CA GLY A 22 4.79 -15.67 -13.21
C GLY A 22 4.16 -14.43 -12.59
N TRP A 23 4.98 -13.41 -12.39
CA TRP A 23 4.61 -12.14 -11.79
C TRP A 23 4.61 -11.02 -12.83
N THR A 24 3.68 -10.08 -12.68
CA THR A 24 3.68 -8.80 -13.41
C THR A 24 4.82 -7.89 -12.92
N GLU A 25 5.14 -6.87 -13.71
CA GLU A 25 6.01 -5.79 -13.22
C GLU A 25 5.42 -5.13 -11.96
N ALA A 26 6.31 -4.70 -11.06
CA ALA A 26 5.92 -4.03 -9.83
C ALA A 26 5.19 -2.72 -10.12
N ARG A 27 4.06 -2.52 -9.43
CA ARG A 27 3.24 -1.30 -9.49
C ARG A 27 3.28 -0.60 -8.15
N THR A 28 3.31 0.73 -8.15
CA THR A 28 3.30 1.53 -6.93
C THR A 28 1.87 1.68 -6.42
N ILE A 29 1.67 1.45 -5.12
CA ILE A 29 0.44 1.79 -4.40
C ILE A 29 0.54 3.24 -3.91
N VAL A 30 1.59 3.52 -3.14
CA VAL A 30 1.86 4.86 -2.60
C VAL A 30 3.36 5.05 -2.43
N ARG A 31 3.81 6.29 -2.55
CA ARG A 31 5.16 6.75 -2.21
C ARG A 31 5.00 7.95 -1.29
N SER A 32 5.64 7.91 -0.12
CA SER A 32 5.61 9.02 0.83
C SER A 32 6.83 8.97 1.75
N ASN A 33 7.22 10.13 2.25
CA ASN A 33 8.22 10.26 3.32
C ASN A 33 7.63 9.97 4.70
N ASP A 34 6.30 9.94 4.79
CA ASP A 34 5.56 9.77 6.05
C ASP A 34 5.07 8.33 6.24
N LEU A 35 5.52 7.37 5.41
CA LEU A 35 5.14 5.97 5.59
C LEU A 35 5.68 5.45 6.92
N PHE A 36 4.79 4.93 7.76
CA PHE A 36 5.16 4.42 9.07
C PHE A 36 5.63 2.96 8.95
N ILE A 37 6.89 2.71 9.29
CA ILE A 37 7.53 1.39 9.19
C ILE A 37 7.77 0.83 10.58
N ASN A 38 7.18 -0.32 10.87
CA ASN A 38 7.43 -1.07 12.10
C ASN A 38 7.75 -2.55 11.81
N LEU A 39 8.00 -3.35 12.85
CA LEU A 39 8.32 -4.77 12.73
C LEU A 39 7.10 -5.71 12.72
N ALA A 40 5.89 -5.19 12.93
CA ALA A 40 4.69 -5.98 13.17
C ALA A 40 3.68 -5.93 12.02
N ASP A 41 3.60 -4.81 11.33
CA ASP A 41 2.57 -4.48 10.36
C ASP A 41 3.18 -4.33 8.96
N PHE A 42 2.49 -4.89 7.97
CA PHE A 42 2.93 -4.89 6.57
C PHE A 42 1.78 -4.46 5.68
N PRO A 43 2.07 -3.78 4.55
CA PRO A 43 1.02 -3.45 3.59
C PRO A 43 0.41 -4.74 3.03
N SER A 44 -0.91 -4.75 2.90
CA SER A 44 -1.64 -5.91 2.36
C SER A 44 -2.66 -5.48 1.32
N ILE A 45 -3.03 -6.45 0.47
CA ILE A 45 -4.02 -6.26 -0.60
C ILE A 45 -5.06 -7.36 -0.49
N ALA A 46 -6.33 -6.97 -0.57
CA ALA A 46 -7.46 -7.85 -0.79
C ALA A 46 -8.11 -7.58 -2.15
N ALA A 47 -8.67 -8.61 -2.78
CA ALA A 47 -9.42 -8.48 -4.02
C ALA A 47 -10.90 -8.78 -3.79
N PHE A 48 -11.76 -7.92 -4.30
CA PHE A 48 -13.21 -8.13 -4.36
C PHE A 48 -13.59 -9.05 -5.53
N PRO A 49 -14.80 -9.65 -5.54
CA PRO A 49 -15.24 -10.54 -6.62
C PRO A 49 -15.28 -9.91 -8.01
N ASP A 50 -15.41 -8.58 -8.10
CA ASP A 50 -15.41 -7.82 -9.35
C ASP A 50 -14.00 -7.48 -9.87
N GLY A 51 -12.95 -7.90 -9.14
CA GLY A 51 -11.56 -7.61 -9.47
C GLY A 51 -11.02 -6.32 -8.87
N THR A 52 -11.85 -5.52 -8.18
CA THR A 52 -11.38 -4.34 -7.46
C THR A 52 -10.38 -4.75 -6.37
N LEU A 53 -9.25 -4.07 -6.29
CA LEU A 53 -8.25 -4.26 -5.25
C LEU A 53 -8.45 -3.22 -4.14
N ALA A 54 -8.32 -3.64 -2.89
CA ALA A 54 -8.17 -2.77 -1.73
C ALA A 54 -6.78 -2.97 -1.15
N ALA A 55 -5.98 -1.92 -1.08
CA ALA A 55 -4.68 -1.94 -0.43
C ALA A 55 -4.71 -1.11 0.85
N HIS A 56 -3.98 -1.56 1.87
CA HIS A 56 -3.73 -0.73 3.05
C HIS A 56 -2.24 -0.58 3.36
N TRP A 57 -1.92 0.53 4.04
CA TRP A 57 -0.59 0.84 4.58
C TRP A 57 -0.72 1.71 5.82
N LEU A 58 0.37 1.84 6.58
CA LEU A 58 0.44 2.74 7.72
C LEU A 58 1.14 4.04 7.32
N GLN A 59 0.68 5.17 7.85
CA GLN A 59 1.28 6.48 7.60
C GLN A 59 1.30 7.28 8.90
N GLU A 60 2.42 7.95 9.19
CA GLU A 60 2.52 8.85 10.35
C GLU A 60 1.46 9.94 10.27
N ASP A 61 0.83 10.22 11.42
CA ASP A 61 -0.24 11.23 11.56
C ASP A 61 0.29 12.56 12.16
N GLY A 62 1.51 12.57 12.69
CA GLY A 62 2.16 13.74 13.29
C GLY A 62 1.81 14.01 14.75
N ASP A 63 0.96 13.20 15.40
CA ASP A 63 0.45 13.44 16.75
C ASP A 63 1.35 12.89 17.87
N GLY A 64 2.47 12.25 17.52
CA GLY A 64 3.45 11.80 18.49
C GLY A 64 4.36 10.67 18.01
N PRO A 65 5.29 10.22 18.85
CA PRO A 65 6.10 9.06 18.52
C PRO A 65 5.21 7.83 18.35
N PHE A 66 5.36 7.15 17.22
CA PHE A 66 4.58 5.95 16.86
C PHE A 66 3.07 6.19 16.65
N ALA A 67 2.66 7.44 16.47
CA ALA A 67 1.30 7.76 16.05
C ALA A 67 1.20 7.62 14.53
N TYR A 68 0.20 6.87 14.08
CA TYR A 68 -0.02 6.54 12.67
C TYR A 68 -1.49 6.20 12.41
N ASP A 69 -1.91 6.54 11.20
CA ASP A 69 -3.20 6.18 10.63
C ASP A 69 -3.08 4.91 9.78
N VAL A 70 -4.19 4.16 9.70
CA VAL A 70 -4.33 3.16 8.62
C VAL A 70 -4.92 3.84 7.40
N ASN A 71 -4.23 3.73 6.27
CA ASN A 71 -4.72 4.26 5.01
C ASN A 71 -5.22 3.10 4.13
N ILE A 72 -6.35 3.30 3.45
CA ILE A 72 -6.90 2.34 2.49
C ILE A 72 -7.15 3.04 1.16
N ALA A 73 -6.70 2.45 0.05
CA ALA A 73 -7.07 2.90 -1.29
C ALA A 73 -7.60 1.75 -2.14
N LEU A 74 -8.47 2.10 -3.09
CA LEU A 74 -9.09 1.17 -4.02
C LEU A 74 -8.51 1.33 -5.42
N SER A 75 -8.44 0.22 -6.15
CA SER A 75 -8.01 0.18 -7.54
C SER A 75 -8.98 -0.69 -8.34
N ALA A 76 -9.56 -0.14 -9.40
CA ALA A 76 -10.42 -0.87 -10.34
C ALA A 76 -9.66 -1.39 -11.58
N ASP A 77 -8.34 -1.17 -11.68
CA ASP A 77 -7.54 -1.45 -12.88
C ASP A 77 -6.29 -2.29 -12.57
N GLU A 78 -6.42 -3.23 -11.63
CA GLU A 78 -5.38 -4.17 -11.18
C GLU A 78 -4.14 -3.47 -10.56
N GLY A 79 -4.31 -2.29 -9.98
CA GLY A 79 -3.28 -1.56 -9.25
C GLY A 79 -2.44 -0.65 -10.15
N ARG A 80 -2.96 -0.27 -11.33
CA ARG A 80 -2.32 0.73 -12.20
C ARG A 80 -2.62 2.14 -11.72
N THR A 81 -3.82 2.36 -11.17
CA THR A 81 -4.22 3.61 -10.51
C THR A 81 -4.93 3.32 -9.19
N TRP A 82 -4.83 4.26 -8.25
CA TRP A 82 -5.41 4.15 -6.92
C TRP A 82 -6.28 5.36 -6.62
N SER A 83 -7.37 5.14 -5.89
CA SER A 83 -8.23 6.21 -5.39
C SER A 83 -7.50 7.10 -4.38
N ALA A 84 -8.11 8.23 -4.03
CA ALA A 84 -7.72 8.93 -2.80
C ALA A 84 -7.83 7.96 -1.59
N PRO A 85 -6.90 8.03 -0.63
CA PRO A 85 -6.96 7.19 0.56
C PRO A 85 -8.17 7.53 1.44
N ILE A 86 -8.71 6.50 2.08
CA ILE A 86 -9.65 6.59 3.18
C ILE A 86 -8.86 6.31 4.45
N VAL A 87 -9.01 7.19 5.45
CA VAL A 87 -8.44 7.04 6.79
C VAL A 87 -9.57 6.67 7.76
N PRO A 88 -9.70 5.39 8.18
CA PRO A 88 -10.75 4.95 9.07
C PRO A 88 -10.44 5.22 10.55
N HIS A 89 -9.16 5.43 10.91
CA HIS A 89 -8.68 5.76 12.25
C HIS A 89 -7.24 6.24 12.19
#